data_AF-A0A316UNV2-F1
#
_entry.id   AF-A0A316UNV2-F1
#
_cell.length_a   1.000
_cell.length_b   1.000
_cell.length_c   1.000
_cell.angle_alpha   90.00
_cell.angle_beta   90.00
_cell.angle_gamma   90.00
#
_symmetry.space_group_name_H-M   'P 1'
#
loop_
_entity.id
_entity.type
_entity.pdbx_description
1 polymer ?
#
loop_
_entity_poly.entity_id
_entity_poly.type
_entity_poly.pdbx_seq_one_letter_code
_entity_poly.pdbx_strand_id
1 'polypeptide(L)'
;MLFALILGILFAHSLTWLADADHYTCHWREGPKSPYDYGYKHYCLANHSLVDPIKSTMVWTCIGIYNQTVSPANWNMVAPLALEFATPCGKGGWYLSSSKSCGADYFAMCLKPAEDCWYMHDEDDCQWPDLYNVNELPKTVDIWYKAKPRLARKRKRVNSSERSDWYEPLKLV
;
A
#
# COMPACT_ATOMS: atom_id res chain seq x y z
N MET A 1 -41.77 35.68 -1.45
CA MET A 1 -40.81 35.46 -2.56
C MET A 1 -39.35 35.49 -2.11
N LEU A 2 -38.90 36.45 -1.29
CA LEU A 2 -37.49 36.53 -0.83
C LEU A 2 -37.01 35.30 -0.04
N PHE A 3 -37.86 34.68 0.78
CA PHE A 3 -37.54 33.46 1.53
C PHE A 3 -37.28 32.22 0.66
N ALA A 4 -37.92 32.14 -0.53
CA ALA A 4 -37.71 31.03 -1.45
C ALA A 4 -36.35 31.10 -2.17
N LEU A 5 -35.82 32.31 -2.38
CA LEU A 5 -34.49 32.54 -2.97
C LEU A 5 -33.37 32.15 -2.00
N ILE A 6 -33.51 32.46 -0.70
CA ILE A 6 -32.48 32.14 0.30
C ILE A 6 -32.38 30.62 0.54
N LEU A 7 -33.51 29.91 0.53
CA LEU A 7 -33.51 28.45 0.68
C LEU A 7 -32.86 27.74 -0.52
N GLY A 8 -33.02 28.27 -1.73
CA GLY A 8 -32.37 27.76 -2.94
C GLY A 8 -30.84 27.91 -2.91
N ILE A 9 -30.33 29.02 -2.36
CA ILE A 9 -28.88 29.26 -2.26
C ILE A 9 -28.24 28.34 -1.21
N LEU A 10 -28.91 28.06 -0.09
CA LEU A 10 -28.39 27.15 0.94
C LEU A 10 -28.34 25.68 0.48
N PHE A 11 -29.27 25.25 -0.38
CA PHE A 11 -29.23 23.92 -1.00
C PHE A 11 -28.11 23.79 -2.07
N ALA A 12 -27.75 24.88 -2.75
CA ALA A 12 -26.68 24.85 -3.74
C ALA A 12 -25.28 24.72 -3.13
N HIS A 13 -25.08 25.18 -1.89
CA HIS A 13 -23.76 25.13 -1.21
C HIS A 13 -23.47 23.81 -0.48
N SER A 14 -24.46 22.91 -0.36
CA SER A 14 -24.28 21.63 0.35
C SER A 14 -23.83 20.47 -0.55
N LEU A 15 -23.71 20.69 -1.86
CA LEU A 15 -23.50 19.62 -2.86
C LEU A 15 -22.06 19.52 -3.41
N THR A 16 -21.11 20.31 -2.94
CA THR A 16 -19.71 20.24 -3.38
C THR A 16 -18.78 19.76 -2.28
N TRP A 17 -19.13 18.66 -1.62
CA TRP A 17 -18.09 17.83 -1.01
C TRP A 17 -17.38 17.15 -2.18
N LEU A 18 -16.33 17.79 -2.67
CA LEU A 18 -15.36 17.13 -3.52
C LEU A 18 -14.90 15.91 -2.72
N ALA A 19 -15.30 14.72 -3.18
CA ALA A 19 -14.65 13.50 -2.75
C ALA A 19 -13.21 13.62 -3.24
N ASP A 20 -12.36 14.19 -2.39
CA ASP A 20 -10.93 14.20 -2.57
C ASP A 20 -10.46 12.78 -2.30
N ALA A 21 -10.65 11.93 -3.31
CA ALA A 21 -9.95 10.68 -3.35
C ALA A 21 -8.51 11.07 -3.69
N ASP A 22 -7.61 10.87 -2.72
CA ASP A 22 -6.17 10.97 -2.91
C ASP A 22 -5.75 9.94 -3.97
N HIS A 23 -5.94 10.28 -5.25
CA HIS A 23 -5.56 9.45 -6.37
C HIS A 23 -4.06 9.62 -6.57
N TYR A 24 -3.28 8.71 -5.99
CA TYR A 24 -1.85 8.66 -6.26
C TYR A 24 -1.64 8.30 -7.74
N THR A 25 -0.76 9.05 -8.39
CA THR A 25 -0.35 8.74 -9.77
C THR A 25 0.34 7.39 -9.76
N CYS A 26 -0.09 6.48 -10.63
CA CYS A 26 0.56 5.18 -10.74
C CYS A 26 1.97 5.33 -11.34
N HIS A 27 3.00 4.99 -10.58
CA HIS A 27 4.40 5.08 -11.04
C HIS A 27 4.96 3.75 -11.51
N TRP A 28 4.10 2.79 -11.86
CA TRP A 28 4.58 1.45 -12.16
C TRP A 28 5.57 1.39 -13.31
N ARG A 29 6.55 0.50 -13.17
CA ARG A 29 7.51 0.19 -14.24
C ARG A 29 7.62 -1.31 -14.38
N GLU A 30 7.69 -1.76 -15.62
CA GLU A 30 8.10 -3.13 -15.94
C GLU A 30 9.59 -3.31 -15.60
N GLY A 31 9.96 -4.46 -15.05
CA GLY A 31 11.36 -4.80 -14.77
C GLY A 31 11.81 -6.05 -15.53
N PRO A 32 12.96 -6.01 -16.23
CA PRO A 32 13.40 -7.11 -17.12
C PRO A 32 13.97 -8.34 -16.39
N LYS A 33 13.92 -8.38 -15.06
CA LYS A 33 14.47 -9.47 -14.24
C LYS A 33 13.52 -9.76 -13.09
N SER A 34 13.75 -10.88 -12.42
CA SER A 34 13.01 -11.24 -11.22
C SER A 34 13.20 -10.19 -10.12
N PRO A 35 12.20 -9.94 -9.24
CA PRO A 35 12.35 -9.03 -8.12
C PRO A 35 13.52 -9.39 -7.19
N TYR A 36 13.83 -10.69 -7.09
CA TYR A 36 14.98 -11.19 -6.34
C TYR A 36 16.30 -10.55 -6.77
N ASP A 37 16.51 -10.41 -8.09
CA ASP A 37 17.73 -9.81 -8.66
C ASP A 37 17.89 -8.32 -8.32
N TYR A 38 16.79 -7.65 -7.94
CA TYR A 38 16.78 -6.25 -7.50
C TYR A 38 16.82 -6.09 -5.97
N GLY A 39 17.01 -7.19 -5.24
CA GLY A 39 17.09 -7.23 -3.78
C GLY A 39 15.74 -7.14 -3.08
N TYR A 40 14.65 -7.46 -3.77
CA TYR A 40 13.34 -7.61 -3.13
C TYR A 40 13.29 -8.92 -2.35
N LYS A 41 12.39 -8.95 -1.37
CA LYS A 41 12.05 -10.14 -0.59
C LYS A 41 10.63 -10.55 -0.90
N HIS A 42 10.42 -11.85 -1.02
CA HIS A 42 9.09 -12.41 -1.17
C HIS A 42 8.22 -12.05 0.04
N TYR A 43 7.04 -11.51 -0.22
CA TYR A 43 6.04 -11.16 0.78
C TYR A 43 5.07 -12.32 0.97
N CYS A 44 4.33 -12.67 -0.08
CA CYS A 44 3.35 -13.75 -0.10
C CYS A 44 2.96 -14.12 -1.54
N LEU A 45 2.42 -15.33 -1.70
CA LEU A 45 1.75 -15.76 -2.94
C LEU A 45 0.24 -15.69 -2.74
N ALA A 46 -0.43 -14.79 -3.46
CA ALA A 46 -1.87 -14.57 -3.35
C ALA A 46 -2.66 -15.42 -4.34
N ASN A 47 -3.73 -16.05 -3.86
CA ASN A 47 -4.68 -16.81 -4.69
C ASN A 47 -5.98 -16.03 -4.82
N HIS A 48 -6.66 -16.14 -5.96
CA HIS A 48 -7.96 -15.50 -6.14
C HIS A 48 -9.12 -16.31 -5.56
N SER A 49 -10.15 -15.60 -5.15
CA SER A 49 -11.48 -16.15 -4.88
C SER A 49 -12.56 -15.23 -5.46
N LEU A 50 -13.70 -15.82 -5.83
CA LEU A 50 -14.88 -15.08 -6.27
C LEU A 50 -15.57 -14.46 -5.05
N VAL A 51 -15.78 -13.15 -5.07
CA VAL A 51 -16.43 -12.43 -3.94
C VAL A 51 -17.85 -11.96 -4.27
N ASP A 52 -18.15 -11.66 -5.54
CA ASP A 52 -19.50 -11.37 -6.02
C ASP A 52 -19.76 -12.16 -7.32
N PRO A 53 -20.59 -13.22 -7.29
CA PRO A 53 -20.89 -14.01 -8.48
C PRO A 53 -21.75 -13.27 -9.52
N ILE A 54 -22.53 -12.27 -9.10
CA ILE A 54 -23.41 -11.50 -10.01
C ILE A 54 -22.56 -10.54 -10.81
N LYS A 55 -21.65 -9.83 -10.14
CA LYS A 55 -20.70 -8.92 -10.79
C LYS A 55 -19.44 -9.63 -11.28
N SER A 56 -19.30 -10.93 -11.05
CA SER A 56 -18.08 -11.69 -11.33
C SER A 56 -16.82 -11.09 -10.71
N THR A 57 -16.89 -10.45 -9.54
CA THR A 57 -15.69 -9.83 -8.95
C THR A 57 -14.81 -10.85 -8.24
N MET A 58 -13.49 -10.68 -8.38
CA MET A 58 -12.50 -11.54 -7.73
C MET A 58 -11.55 -10.74 -6.87
N VAL A 59 -11.00 -11.39 -5.85
CA VAL A 59 -10.01 -10.80 -4.94
C VAL A 59 -8.87 -11.79 -4.73
N TRP A 60 -7.64 -11.30 -4.79
CA TRP A 60 -6.44 -12.08 -4.48
C TRP A 60 -6.10 -11.88 -3.02
N THR A 61 -6.03 -12.97 -2.26
CA THR A 61 -5.72 -12.92 -0.82
C THR A 61 -4.55 -13.83 -0.47
N CYS A 62 -3.82 -13.44 0.58
CA CYS A 62 -2.71 -14.21 1.14
C CYS A 62 -2.52 -13.90 2.63
N ILE A 63 -1.68 -14.68 3.32
CA ILE A 63 -1.19 -14.36 4.66
C ILE A 63 0.14 -13.60 4.51
N GLY A 64 0.16 -12.34 4.94
CA GLY A 64 1.34 -11.49 4.89
C GLY A 64 2.37 -11.78 6.01
N ILE A 65 3.52 -11.10 5.97
CA ILE A 65 4.63 -11.29 6.93
C ILE A 65 4.27 -10.91 8.38
N TYR A 66 3.17 -10.18 8.59
CA TYR A 66 2.63 -9.83 9.91
C TYR A 66 1.55 -10.82 10.38
N ASN A 67 1.42 -11.98 9.74
CA ASN A 67 0.43 -13.00 10.03
C ASN A 67 -1.02 -12.49 9.96
N GLN A 68 -1.27 -11.58 9.01
CA GLN A 68 -2.58 -11.01 8.73
C GLN A 68 -3.01 -11.41 7.32
N THR A 69 -4.30 -11.73 7.16
CA THR A 69 -4.89 -11.91 5.82
C THR A 69 -4.97 -10.56 5.14
N VAL A 70 -4.43 -10.47 3.94
CA VAL A 70 -4.41 -9.25 3.14
C VAL A 70 -4.99 -9.49 1.76
N SER A 71 -5.36 -8.39 1.09
CA SER A 71 -5.97 -8.37 -0.23
C SER A 71 -5.25 -7.38 -1.14
N PRO A 72 -4.07 -7.73 -1.68
CA PRO A 72 -3.27 -6.82 -2.50
C PRO A 72 -3.90 -6.49 -3.85
N ALA A 73 -4.76 -7.35 -4.41
CA ALA A 73 -5.34 -7.15 -5.73
C ALA A 73 -6.81 -7.57 -5.81
N ASN A 74 -7.54 -6.94 -6.73
CA ASN A 74 -8.92 -7.25 -7.05
C ASN A 74 -9.17 -7.15 -8.57
N TRP A 75 -10.24 -7.77 -9.04
CA TRP A 75 -10.63 -7.70 -10.45
C TRP A 75 -12.11 -7.35 -10.58
N ASN A 76 -12.42 -6.49 -11.55
CA ASN A 76 -13.77 -6.04 -11.88
C ASN A 76 -14.47 -5.26 -10.75
N MET A 77 -13.71 -4.64 -9.85
CA MET A 77 -14.26 -3.92 -8.68
C MET A 77 -14.39 -2.41 -8.91
N VAL A 78 -13.33 -1.74 -9.39
CA VAL A 78 -13.40 -0.29 -9.71
C VAL A 78 -13.75 -0.08 -11.18
N ALA A 79 -13.20 -0.89 -12.08
CA ALA A 79 -13.47 -0.82 -13.53
C ALA A 79 -13.73 -2.20 -14.16
N PRO A 80 -14.58 -2.27 -15.22
CA PRO A 80 -14.84 -3.52 -15.92
C PRO A 80 -13.58 -4.17 -16.49
N LEU A 81 -13.40 -5.47 -16.26
CA LEU A 81 -12.27 -6.28 -16.77
C LEU A 81 -10.88 -5.86 -16.27
N ALA A 82 -10.79 -4.88 -15.37
CA ALA A 82 -9.55 -4.35 -14.85
C ALA A 82 -9.06 -5.17 -13.65
N LEU A 83 -7.77 -5.53 -13.66
CA LEU A 83 -7.05 -6.05 -12.50
C LEU A 83 -6.37 -4.86 -11.80
N GLU A 84 -6.64 -4.68 -10.52
CA GLU A 84 -6.18 -3.53 -9.75
C GLU A 84 -5.46 -3.97 -8.50
N PHE A 85 -4.48 -3.17 -8.08
CA PHE A 85 -3.61 -3.43 -6.97
C PHE A 85 -3.67 -2.28 -5.99
N ALA A 86 -4.19 -2.59 -4.80
CA ALA A 86 -4.43 -1.63 -3.75
C ALA A 86 -3.12 -1.08 -3.18
N THR A 87 -3.19 0.12 -2.60
CA THR A 87 -2.03 0.78 -2.00
C THR A 87 -1.38 -0.05 -0.90
N PRO A 88 -0.05 -0.31 -0.97
CA PRO A 88 0.66 -1.08 0.06
C PRO A 88 0.66 -0.39 1.43
N CYS A 89 0.92 0.92 1.46
CA CYS A 89 1.19 1.66 2.70
C CYS A 89 0.32 2.91 2.91
N GLY A 90 -0.63 3.17 2.01
CA GLY A 90 -1.64 4.20 2.18
C GLY A 90 -2.59 3.92 3.33
N LYS A 91 -3.65 4.70 3.45
CA LYS A 91 -4.62 4.58 4.55
C LYS A 91 -5.32 3.21 4.52
N GLY A 92 -4.91 2.32 5.43
CA GLY A 92 -5.42 0.94 5.48
C GLY A 92 -4.70 -0.01 4.52
N GLY A 93 -3.52 0.38 4.04
CA GLY A 93 -2.72 -0.41 3.11
C GLY A 93 -2.36 -1.79 3.65
N TRP A 94 -2.26 -2.74 2.74
CA TRP A 94 -2.12 -4.16 3.07
C TRP A 94 -0.76 -4.52 3.68
N TYR A 95 0.26 -3.69 3.49
CA TYR A 95 1.61 -3.87 4.04
C TYR A 95 1.82 -3.14 5.39
N LEU A 96 0.79 -2.53 5.96
CA LEU A 96 0.92 -1.87 7.25
C LEU A 96 1.12 -2.88 8.38
N SER A 97 2.07 -2.59 9.27
CA SER A 97 2.21 -3.30 10.54
C SER A 97 1.08 -2.93 11.51
N SER A 98 1.01 -3.62 12.66
CA SER A 98 0.04 -3.31 13.73
C SER A 98 0.16 -1.88 14.27
N SER A 99 1.33 -1.25 14.17
CA SER A 99 1.54 0.15 14.53
C SER A 99 1.26 1.14 13.40
N LYS A 100 0.65 0.69 12.30
CA LYS A 100 0.40 1.47 11.07
C LYS A 100 1.68 2.03 10.45
N SER A 101 2.81 1.36 10.67
CA SER A 101 4.09 1.76 10.05
C SER A 101 4.35 0.96 8.79
N CYS A 102 4.82 1.66 7.75
CA CYS A 102 5.24 1.07 6.48
C CYS A 102 6.75 0.77 6.49
N GLY A 103 7.11 -0.51 6.36
CA GLY A 103 8.51 -0.97 6.43
C GLY A 103 9.26 -1.03 5.09
N ALA A 104 8.63 -0.68 3.97
CA ALA A 104 9.17 -0.81 2.62
C ALA A 104 8.83 0.42 1.77
N ASP A 105 9.68 0.80 0.83
CA ASP A 105 9.41 1.93 -0.09
C ASP A 105 8.90 1.44 -1.44
N TYR A 106 9.24 0.20 -1.81
CA TYR A 106 8.93 -0.35 -3.12
C TYR A 106 8.38 -1.76 -3.00
N PHE A 107 7.50 -2.10 -3.93
CA PHE A 107 6.86 -3.39 -4.06
C PHE A 107 6.93 -3.87 -5.50
N ALA A 108 6.79 -5.18 -5.70
CA ALA A 108 6.72 -5.76 -7.03
C ALA A 108 5.66 -6.86 -7.08
N MET A 109 4.93 -6.89 -8.19
CA MET A 109 3.79 -7.78 -8.40
C MET A 109 4.05 -8.57 -9.66
N CYS A 110 4.07 -9.90 -9.55
CA CYS A 110 4.33 -10.78 -10.68
C CYS A 110 3.13 -11.71 -10.90
N LEU A 111 2.53 -11.65 -12.08
CA LEU A 111 1.39 -12.51 -12.42
C LEU A 111 1.88 -13.89 -12.82
N LYS A 112 1.33 -14.98 -12.28
CA LYS A 112 1.68 -16.35 -12.69
C LYS A 112 0.57 -16.97 -13.56
N PRO A 113 0.92 -17.75 -14.61
CA PRO A 113 2.23 -18.33 -14.91
C PRO A 113 3.20 -17.42 -15.69
N ALA A 114 2.80 -16.21 -16.09
CA ALA A 114 3.73 -15.25 -16.68
C ALA A 114 4.87 -14.90 -15.70
N GLU A 115 5.92 -14.23 -16.18
CA GLU A 115 6.96 -13.66 -15.31
C GLU A 115 6.98 -12.14 -15.37
N ASP A 116 5.92 -11.54 -15.91
CA ASP A 116 5.79 -10.10 -16.03
C ASP A 116 5.61 -9.50 -14.65
N CYS A 117 6.64 -8.78 -14.21
CA CYS A 117 6.69 -8.14 -12.91
C CYS A 117 6.61 -6.63 -13.08
N TRP A 118 5.67 -6.04 -12.36
CA TRP A 118 5.48 -4.59 -12.30
C TRP A 118 5.85 -4.09 -10.91
N TYR A 119 6.53 -2.95 -10.86
CA TYR A 119 7.16 -2.41 -9.66
C TYR A 119 6.52 -1.09 -9.27
N MET A 120 6.20 -0.91 -7.99
CA MET A 120 5.42 0.21 -7.50
C MET A 120 5.98 0.83 -6.22
N HIS A 121 5.65 2.10 -5.98
CA HIS A 121 5.96 2.79 -4.73
C HIS A 121 4.95 2.42 -3.62
N ASP A 122 5.29 2.72 -2.37
CA ASP A 122 4.48 2.40 -1.19
C ASP A 122 3.11 3.09 -1.12
N GLU A 123 2.94 4.21 -1.81
CA GLU A 123 1.68 4.97 -1.89
C GLU A 123 0.95 4.83 -3.25
N ASP A 124 1.48 4.05 -4.19
CA ASP A 124 0.83 3.87 -5.49
C ASP A 124 -0.48 3.05 -5.33
N ASP A 125 -1.53 3.40 -6.08
CA ASP A 125 -2.72 2.58 -6.32
C ASP A 125 -2.90 2.44 -7.82
N CYS A 126 -2.88 1.21 -8.33
CA CYS A 126 -2.57 1.00 -9.73
C CYS A 126 -3.40 -0.10 -10.38
N GLN A 127 -3.84 0.20 -11.60
CA GLN A 127 -4.41 -0.76 -12.51
C GLN A 127 -3.31 -1.45 -13.31
N TRP A 128 -3.42 -2.76 -13.48
CA TRP A 128 -2.63 -3.50 -14.45
C TRP A 128 -2.90 -2.99 -15.87
N PRO A 129 -1.88 -2.89 -16.74
CA PRO A 129 -2.06 -2.32 -18.09
C PRO A 129 -3.04 -3.13 -18.95
N ASP A 130 -3.00 -4.45 -18.81
CA ASP A 130 -3.87 -5.35 -19.56
C ASP A 130 -5.25 -5.47 -18.92
N LEU A 131 -6.26 -5.64 -19.78
CA LEU A 131 -7.60 -6.05 -19.38
C LEU A 131 -7.72 -7.57 -19.53
N TYR A 132 -8.39 -8.21 -18.59
CA TYR A 132 -8.53 -9.66 -18.57
C TYR A 132 -9.99 -10.06 -18.63
N ASN A 133 -10.32 -11.04 -19.48
CA ASN A 133 -11.54 -11.80 -19.27
C ASN A 133 -11.36 -12.77 -18.10
N VAL A 134 -12.48 -13.24 -17.52
CA VAL A 134 -12.47 -14.16 -16.37
C VAL A 134 -11.62 -15.43 -16.60
N ASN A 135 -11.55 -15.92 -17.83
CA ASN A 135 -10.79 -17.13 -18.18
C ASN A 135 -9.29 -16.88 -18.41
N GLU A 136 -8.88 -15.62 -18.50
CA GLU A 136 -7.50 -15.19 -18.75
C GLU A 136 -6.83 -14.70 -17.46
N LEU A 137 -7.56 -14.68 -16.35
CA LEU A 137 -7.06 -14.18 -15.08
C LEU A 137 -5.88 -15.00 -14.56
N PRO A 138 -4.88 -14.33 -13.97
CA PRO A 138 -3.77 -15.03 -13.34
C PRO A 138 -4.28 -15.86 -12.17
N LYS A 139 -3.81 -17.11 -12.09
CA LYS A 139 -4.17 -18.00 -10.99
C LYS A 139 -3.66 -17.47 -9.66
N THR A 140 -2.44 -16.95 -9.69
CA THR A 140 -1.79 -16.37 -8.51
C THR A 140 -1.06 -15.10 -8.87
N VAL A 141 -0.86 -14.28 -7.84
CA VAL A 141 -0.05 -13.07 -7.90
C VAL A 141 1.02 -13.20 -6.84
N ASP A 142 2.28 -13.13 -7.26
CA ASP A 142 3.44 -13.21 -6.39
C ASP A 142 3.86 -11.80 -5.98
N ILE A 143 3.84 -11.54 -4.67
CA ILE A 143 4.01 -10.20 -4.10
C ILE A 143 5.37 -10.11 -3.43
N TRP A 144 6.08 -9.02 -3.71
CA TRP A 144 7.43 -8.75 -3.23
C TRP A 144 7.55 -7.37 -2.62
N TYR A 145 8.50 -7.18 -1.71
CA TYR A 145 8.78 -5.88 -1.09
C TYR A 145 10.28 -5.62 -0.99
N LYS A 146 10.66 -4.34 -1.02
CA LYS A 146 12.02 -3.87 -0.77
C LYS A 146 12.02 -2.98 0.48
N ALA A 147 12.53 -3.54 1.57
CA ALA A 147 12.58 -2.87 2.86
C ALA A 147 13.32 -1.51 2.76
N LYS A 148 12.83 -0.50 3.48
CA LYS A 148 13.50 0.81 3.54
C LYS A 148 14.93 0.58 4.03
N PRO A 149 15.96 1.20 3.42
CA PRO A 149 17.30 1.13 3.96
C PRO A 149 17.21 1.64 5.40
N ARG A 150 17.67 0.82 6.36
CA ARG A 150 17.84 1.30 7.72
C ARG A 150 18.81 2.46 7.61
N LEU A 151 18.30 3.70 7.65
CA LEU A 151 19.12 4.89 7.77
C LEU A 151 20.11 4.52 8.85
N ALA A 152 21.39 4.38 8.46
CA ALA A 152 22.42 3.94 9.37
C ALA A 152 22.33 4.95 10.50
N ARG A 153 21.71 4.54 11.61
CA ARG A 153 21.37 5.43 12.70
C ARG A 153 22.75 5.84 13.15
N LYS A 154 23.19 7.04 12.73
CA LYS A 154 24.48 7.60 13.11
C LYS A 154 24.35 7.63 14.62
N ARG A 155 24.87 6.59 15.27
CA ARG A 155 25.03 6.56 16.71
C ARG A 155 26.00 7.69 16.89
N LYS A 156 25.49 8.90 17.12
CA LYS A 156 26.24 9.99 17.70
C LYS A 156 26.71 9.35 19.00
N ARG A 157 27.95 8.86 18.99
CA ARG A 157 28.60 8.27 20.15
C ARG A 157 28.72 9.46 21.08
N VAL A 158 27.71 9.68 21.90
CA VAL A 158 27.77 10.67 22.97
C VAL A 158 28.89 10.15 23.85
N ASN A 159 30.05 10.80 23.78
CA ASN A 159 31.19 10.44 24.61
C ASN A 159 30.70 10.51 26.06
N SER A 160 30.75 9.38 26.76
CA SER A 160 30.30 9.26 28.15
C SER A 160 31.22 9.98 29.14
N SER A 161 32.15 10.81 28.67
CA SER A 161 33.13 11.52 29.48
C SER A 161 32.65 12.88 30.02
N GLU A 162 31.44 13.35 29.64
CA GLU A 162 30.86 14.61 30.17
C GLU A 162 29.75 14.37 31.21
N ARG A 163 29.63 13.16 31.76
CA ARG A 163 28.58 12.80 32.74
C ARG A 163 29.15 12.49 34.13
N SER A 164 30.07 13.31 34.64
CA SER A 164 30.62 13.18 36.00
C SER A 164 30.33 14.35 36.94
N ASP A 165 29.76 15.47 36.49
CA ASP A 165 29.85 16.73 37.26
C ASP A 165 28.60 17.12 38.07
N TRP A 166 27.70 16.17 38.37
CA TRP A 166 26.51 16.46 39.19
C TRP A 166 26.32 15.45 40.33
N TYR A 167 27.28 15.41 41.25
CA TYR A 167 27.04 14.91 42.61
C TYR A 167 27.66 15.91 43.60
N GLU A 168 26.89 16.92 44.00
CA GLU A 168 27.16 17.63 45.25
C GLU A 168 26.65 16.78 46.42
N PRO A 169 27.50 16.37 47.38
CA PRO A 169 27.02 15.71 48.59
C PRO A 169 26.33 16.73 49.51
N LEU A 170 25.07 16.46 49.86
CA LEU A 170 24.36 17.14 50.93
C LEU A 170 25.17 17.07 52.24
N LYS A 171 25.62 18.21 52.75
CA LYS A 171 26.12 18.34 54.12
C LYS A 171 24.92 18.41 55.05
N LEU A 172 24.73 17.37 55.85
CA LEU A 172 23.87 17.39 57.03
C LEU A 172 24.56 18.23 58.11
N VAL A 173 23.87 19.26 58.61
CA VAL A 173 24.19 20.03 59.81
C VAL A 173 23.13 19.71 60.86
#